data_AF-A0A9D5XRN4-F1
#
_entry.id   AF-A0A9D5XRN4-F1
#
_cell.length_a   1.000
_cell.length_b   1.000
_cell.length_c   1.000
_cell.angle_alpha   90.00
_cell.angle_beta   90.00
_cell.angle_gamma   90.00
#
_symmetry.space_group_name_H-M   'P 1'
#
loop_
_entity.id
_entity.type
_entity.pdbx_description
1 polymer ?
#
loop_
_entity_poly.entity_id
_entity_poly.type
_entity_poly.pdbx_seq_one_letter_code
_entity_poly.pdbx_strand_id
1 'polypeptide(L)'
;MAYISDLTLVYFQKLGISSEEVLSFVLANENNPTLIYNTAKQNGITTQMLAEVVQSAIPSIDLNGVRQFFKNSGLDSLQLDNSTLHLDPNYFKNMFDASKLVNYQGINDNITLGDGDDYVDAGPGNDIVKGNGGNDVLMGGSGDDNIDGGRGADYIEGGFGVDKLYGGKYATSDYIYGYYLGNQWIPGRYVYTIDHSTNLIYGGGGDDYIEGGYGADVLDGGDGADRIYGGGKSYYDESNIRDHDVIYGRGGDDWIDGEDGNDVIYGGTGNDQIYGGDGSDTIYGEEGNDTIYAQNGSSSDDYTVDYVFGGSGNDTIYIASGDQADAGEGNDSITFRGPSTAKAVTTALIVAGEGADRINAYELSESNRLIVNLTESTQSTDKIDNWSISGSLFNMAMEVRGFNIKYDTFAVGSFDLNGTTSYSTQGAGVNTAYSNYNFSQILTSTATAYLQRNVDSKNPNPDTYGKGFFVIQGASAAASDSSSAAALIDAYGNNASYDKGDDHYFLINVGASDMGLYKFKDDSGADNNVVADELKPVALFVGLRTEDFTTQDLINVFVY
;
A
#
# COMPACT_ATOMS: atom_id res chain seq x y z
N MET A 1 -36.69 -34.47 -17.29
CA MET A 1 -35.66 -34.10 -16.30
C MET A 1 -34.31 -34.49 -16.88
N ALA A 2 -33.74 -33.65 -17.76
CA ALA A 2 -32.51 -33.99 -18.51
C ALA A 2 -31.47 -32.86 -18.50
N TYR A 3 -31.53 -31.94 -17.54
CA TYR A 3 -30.73 -30.70 -17.54
C TYR A 3 -30.20 -30.27 -16.17
N ILE A 4 -30.36 -31.09 -15.13
CA ILE A 4 -29.65 -30.87 -13.86
C ILE A 4 -28.59 -31.96 -13.79
N SER A 5 -27.33 -31.57 -13.60
CA SER A 5 -26.23 -32.53 -13.51
C SER A 5 -26.40 -33.43 -12.28
N ASP A 6 -25.90 -34.67 -12.37
CA ASP A 6 -25.90 -35.58 -11.22
C ASP A 6 -25.10 -34.98 -10.04
N LEU A 7 -24.11 -34.13 -10.33
CA LEU A 7 -23.34 -33.39 -9.34
C LEU A 7 -24.21 -32.38 -8.57
N THR A 8 -24.97 -31.54 -9.28
CA THR A 8 -25.92 -30.58 -8.67
C THR A 8 -26.99 -31.30 -7.84
N LEU A 9 -27.49 -32.44 -8.33
CA LEU A 9 -28.48 -33.25 -7.60
C LEU A 9 -27.90 -33.86 -6.32
N VAL A 10 -26.67 -34.39 -6.36
CA VAL A 10 -25.97 -34.91 -5.19
C VAL A 10 -25.65 -33.80 -4.19
N TYR A 11 -25.31 -32.61 -4.67
CA TYR A 11 -25.04 -31.44 -3.82
C TYR A 11 -26.29 -30.99 -3.05
N PHE A 12 -27.43 -30.82 -3.73
CA PHE A 12 -28.69 -30.48 -3.06
C PHE A 12 -29.14 -31.56 -2.07
N GLN A 13 -28.96 -32.84 -2.40
CA GLN A 13 -29.21 -33.93 -1.47
C GLN A 13 -28.38 -33.83 -0.19
N LYS A 14 -27.11 -33.38 -0.27
CA LYS A 14 -26.26 -33.15 0.91
C LYS A 14 -26.74 -31.98 1.76
N LEU A 15 -27.28 -30.94 1.13
CA LEU A 15 -27.89 -29.79 1.81
C LEU A 15 -29.29 -30.09 2.38
N GLY A 16 -29.85 -31.27 2.10
CA GLY A 16 -31.20 -31.64 2.55
C GLY A 16 -32.32 -30.85 1.86
N ILE A 17 -32.04 -30.27 0.69
CA ILE A 17 -32.96 -29.48 -0.12
C ILE A 17 -33.15 -30.15 -1.48
N SER A 18 -34.29 -29.94 -2.12
CA SER A 18 -34.57 -30.39 -3.47
C SER A 18 -34.32 -29.28 -4.50
N SER A 19 -34.04 -29.66 -5.74
CA SER A 19 -33.95 -28.70 -6.86
C SER A 19 -35.26 -27.91 -7.07
N GLU A 20 -36.40 -28.49 -6.69
CA GLU A 20 -37.72 -27.82 -6.75
C GLU A 20 -37.88 -26.75 -5.67
N GLU A 21 -37.28 -26.95 -4.49
CA GLU A 21 -37.21 -25.94 -3.42
C GLU A 21 -36.28 -24.79 -3.80
N VAL A 22 -35.11 -25.10 -4.39
CA VAL A 22 -34.18 -24.08 -4.91
C VAL A 22 -34.84 -23.23 -6.00
N LEU A 23 -35.52 -23.89 -6.96
CA LEU A 23 -36.27 -23.19 -8.01
C LEU A 23 -37.37 -22.30 -7.43
N SER A 24 -38.14 -22.82 -6.47
CA SER A 24 -39.22 -22.08 -5.83
C SER A 24 -38.71 -20.84 -5.10
N PHE A 25 -37.54 -20.94 -4.46
CA PHE A 25 -36.87 -19.82 -3.81
C PHE A 25 -36.43 -18.75 -4.82
N VAL A 26 -35.79 -19.14 -5.93
CA VAL A 26 -35.37 -18.22 -6.99
C VAL A 26 -36.56 -17.48 -7.58
N LEU A 27 -37.63 -18.18 -7.94
CA LEU A 27 -38.83 -17.58 -8.54
C LEU A 27 -39.58 -16.66 -7.55
N ALA A 28 -39.64 -17.01 -6.27
CA ALA A 28 -40.30 -16.19 -5.26
C ALA A 28 -39.56 -14.88 -4.97
N ASN A 29 -38.26 -14.83 -5.27
CA ASN A 29 -37.38 -13.69 -5.00
C ASN A 29 -36.79 -13.08 -6.28
N GLU A 30 -37.41 -13.30 -7.43
CA GLU A 30 -36.90 -12.86 -8.74
C GLU A 30 -36.63 -11.34 -8.82
N ASN A 31 -37.32 -10.55 -7.99
CA ASN A 31 -37.14 -9.10 -7.88
C ASN A 31 -36.19 -8.66 -6.75
N ASN A 32 -35.53 -9.59 -6.06
CA ASN A 32 -34.61 -9.35 -4.95
C ASN A 32 -33.31 -10.18 -5.10
N PRO A 33 -32.45 -9.82 -6.08
CA PRO A 33 -31.26 -10.60 -6.43
C PRO A 33 -30.23 -10.70 -5.30
N THR A 34 -30.10 -9.68 -4.45
CA THR A 34 -29.19 -9.70 -3.29
C THR A 34 -29.55 -10.78 -2.28
N LEU A 35 -30.85 -11.04 -2.06
CA LEU A 35 -31.29 -12.11 -1.18
C LEU A 35 -31.00 -13.49 -1.77
N ILE A 36 -31.14 -13.63 -3.10
CA ILE A 36 -30.78 -14.86 -3.82
C ILE A 36 -29.27 -15.11 -3.68
N TYR A 37 -28.45 -14.09 -3.91
CA TYR A 37 -26.99 -14.13 -3.77
C TYR A 37 -26.55 -14.54 -2.37
N ASN A 38 -26.96 -13.81 -1.33
CA ASN A 38 -26.52 -14.09 0.05
C ASN A 38 -26.96 -15.49 0.52
N THR A 39 -28.13 -15.93 0.09
CA THR A 39 -28.64 -17.27 0.44
C THR A 39 -27.90 -18.37 -0.32
N ALA A 40 -27.59 -18.15 -1.61
CA ALA A 40 -26.83 -19.09 -2.41
C ALA A 40 -25.39 -19.21 -1.90
N LYS A 41 -24.71 -18.08 -1.64
CA LYS A 41 -23.37 -17.99 -1.05
C LYS A 41 -23.29 -18.69 0.31
N GLN A 42 -24.23 -18.43 1.23
CA GLN A 42 -24.27 -19.09 2.55
C GLN A 42 -24.44 -20.62 2.50
N ASN A 43 -24.99 -21.14 1.40
CA ASN A 43 -25.25 -22.57 1.22
C ASN A 43 -24.35 -23.18 0.12
N GLY A 44 -23.34 -22.47 -0.37
CA GLY A 44 -22.40 -22.93 -1.40
C GLY A 44 -23.04 -23.30 -2.75
N ILE A 45 -24.16 -22.66 -3.11
CA ILE A 45 -24.89 -22.92 -4.36
C ILE A 45 -24.37 -21.98 -5.46
N THR A 46 -23.82 -22.54 -6.55
CA THR A 46 -23.20 -21.76 -7.64
C THR A 46 -24.21 -21.20 -8.64
N THR A 47 -23.79 -20.21 -9.45
CA THR A 47 -24.56 -19.69 -10.60
C THR A 47 -24.92 -20.79 -11.60
N GLN A 48 -24.02 -21.75 -11.80
CA GLN A 48 -24.25 -22.91 -12.65
C GLN A 48 -25.33 -23.82 -12.06
N MET A 49 -25.26 -24.14 -10.77
CA MET A 49 -26.30 -24.93 -10.10
C MET A 49 -27.66 -24.23 -10.17
N LEU A 50 -27.71 -22.90 -9.98
CA LEU A 50 -28.93 -22.11 -10.15
C LEU A 50 -29.43 -22.11 -11.60
N ALA A 51 -28.54 -22.01 -12.57
CA ALA A 51 -28.88 -22.00 -13.98
C ALA A 51 -29.41 -23.36 -14.48
N GLU A 52 -28.79 -24.46 -14.03
CA GLU A 52 -29.27 -25.83 -14.27
C GLU A 52 -30.68 -26.03 -13.72
N VAL A 53 -30.95 -25.52 -12.50
CA VAL A 53 -32.26 -25.56 -11.87
C VAL A 53 -33.30 -24.76 -12.66
N VAL A 54 -33.00 -23.51 -13.01
CA VAL A 54 -33.92 -22.64 -13.78
C VAL A 54 -34.20 -23.20 -15.17
N GLN A 55 -33.18 -23.69 -15.88
CA GLN A 55 -33.34 -24.27 -17.20
C GLN A 55 -34.17 -25.56 -17.17
N SER A 56 -34.01 -26.37 -16.13
CA SER A 56 -34.80 -27.60 -15.96
C SER A 56 -36.32 -27.35 -15.90
N ALA A 57 -36.71 -26.16 -15.43
CA ALA A 57 -38.10 -25.72 -15.27
C ALA A 57 -38.65 -25.01 -16.51
N ILE A 58 -37.81 -24.24 -17.21
CA ILE A 58 -38.18 -23.50 -18.42
C ILE A 58 -37.17 -23.82 -19.54
N PRO A 59 -37.32 -24.95 -20.26
CA PRO A 59 -36.32 -25.44 -21.21
C PRO A 59 -36.07 -24.54 -22.43
N SER A 60 -36.91 -23.52 -22.64
CA SER A 60 -36.75 -22.52 -23.71
C SER A 60 -35.80 -21.38 -23.36
N ILE A 61 -35.31 -21.31 -22.11
CA ILE A 61 -34.34 -20.31 -21.67
C ILE A 61 -32.92 -20.87 -21.89
N ASP A 62 -32.05 -20.04 -22.48
CA ASP A 62 -30.64 -20.36 -22.73
C ASP A 62 -29.84 -20.43 -21.42
N LEU A 63 -29.17 -21.56 -21.19
CA LEU A 63 -28.31 -21.78 -20.02
C LEU A 63 -27.26 -20.68 -19.86
N ASN A 64 -26.66 -20.24 -20.97
CA ASN A 64 -25.67 -19.16 -20.97
C ASN A 64 -26.33 -17.83 -20.62
N GLY A 65 -27.54 -17.57 -21.10
CA GLY A 65 -28.34 -16.38 -20.76
C GLY A 65 -28.73 -16.32 -19.27
N VAL A 66 -29.05 -17.46 -18.65
CA VAL A 66 -29.36 -17.55 -17.21
C VAL A 66 -28.12 -17.36 -16.35
N ARG A 67 -27.00 -17.99 -16.73
CA ARG A 67 -25.70 -17.75 -16.09
C ARG A 67 -25.31 -16.28 -16.17
N GLN A 68 -25.46 -15.65 -17.33
CA GLN A 68 -25.22 -14.22 -17.52
C GLN A 68 -26.17 -13.35 -16.69
N PHE A 69 -27.42 -13.75 -16.49
CA PHE A 69 -28.35 -13.03 -15.61
C PHE A 69 -27.89 -13.05 -14.14
N PHE A 70 -27.47 -14.22 -13.62
CA PHE A 70 -26.96 -14.33 -12.26
C PHE A 70 -25.60 -13.63 -12.10
N LYS A 71 -24.72 -13.75 -13.10
CA LYS A 71 -23.45 -13.02 -13.20
C LYS A 71 -23.65 -11.50 -13.14
N ASN A 72 -24.51 -10.93 -13.98
CA ASN A 72 -24.82 -9.49 -13.99
C ASN A 72 -25.53 -9.00 -12.71
N SER A 73 -26.08 -9.92 -11.93
CA SER A 73 -26.75 -9.64 -10.66
C SER A 73 -25.82 -9.83 -9.44
N GLY A 74 -24.51 -10.04 -9.67
CA GLY A 74 -23.47 -10.11 -8.64
C GLY A 74 -23.15 -11.50 -8.10
N LEU A 75 -23.44 -12.57 -8.85
CA LEU A 75 -23.17 -13.96 -8.42
C LEU A 75 -21.94 -14.63 -9.08
N ASP A 76 -21.23 -14.00 -10.01
CA ASP A 76 -19.97 -14.54 -10.58
C ASP A 76 -18.99 -13.40 -10.94
N SER A 77 -17.72 -13.64 -10.64
CA SER A 77 -16.51 -12.87 -10.94
C SER A 77 -16.41 -12.34 -12.39
N LEU A 78 -15.73 -11.21 -12.52
CA LEU A 78 -15.50 -10.33 -13.70
C LEU A 78 -16.69 -9.51 -14.24
N GLN A 79 -16.78 -8.24 -13.79
CA GLN A 79 -16.87 -7.14 -14.75
C GLN A 79 -15.45 -6.84 -15.24
N LEU A 80 -15.16 -7.13 -16.50
CA LEU A 80 -14.04 -6.48 -17.18
C LEU A 80 -14.40 -5.00 -17.30
N ASP A 81 -13.83 -4.14 -16.45
CA ASP A 81 -13.84 -2.71 -16.73
C ASP A 81 -12.99 -2.46 -17.98
N ASN A 82 -13.66 -2.46 -19.14
CA ASN A 82 -13.09 -2.17 -20.45
C ASN A 82 -12.51 -0.75 -20.57
N SER A 83 -12.52 0.07 -19.51
CA SER A 83 -11.99 1.43 -19.55
C SER A 83 -10.52 1.55 -19.12
N THR A 84 -9.96 0.54 -18.45
CA THR A 84 -8.57 0.57 -17.91
C THR A 84 -7.65 -0.52 -18.47
N LEU A 85 -8.18 -1.65 -18.93
CA LEU A 85 -7.37 -2.74 -19.51
C LEU A 85 -6.95 -2.39 -20.95
N HIS A 86 -5.67 -2.10 -21.15
CA HIS A 86 -5.03 -2.05 -22.48
C HIS A 86 -4.89 -3.44 -23.15
N LEU A 87 -5.75 -4.40 -22.81
CA LEU A 87 -5.81 -5.73 -23.40
C LEU A 87 -7.03 -5.81 -24.30
N ASP A 88 -6.86 -6.24 -25.56
CA ASP A 88 -7.98 -6.47 -26.47
C ASP A 88 -8.88 -7.56 -25.88
N PRO A 89 -10.12 -7.26 -25.44
CA PRO A 89 -11.02 -8.24 -24.83
C PRO A 89 -11.41 -9.37 -25.79
N ASN A 90 -11.10 -9.23 -27.08
CA ASN A 90 -11.30 -10.26 -28.09
C ASN A 90 -10.13 -11.26 -28.16
N TYR A 91 -8.96 -10.97 -27.60
CA TYR A 91 -7.78 -11.84 -27.69
C TYR A 91 -8.04 -13.21 -27.04
N PHE A 92 -8.42 -13.23 -25.76
CA PHE A 92 -8.75 -14.47 -25.04
C PHE A 92 -10.12 -15.06 -25.42
N LYS A 93 -11.08 -14.21 -25.80
CA LYS A 93 -12.39 -14.67 -26.28
C LYS A 93 -12.30 -15.46 -27.59
N ASN A 94 -11.28 -15.19 -28.41
CA ASN A 94 -11.01 -15.92 -29.65
C ASN A 94 -10.20 -17.21 -29.42
N MET A 95 -9.55 -17.37 -28.26
CA MET A 95 -8.90 -18.62 -27.87
C MET A 95 -9.92 -19.68 -27.51
N PHE A 96 -11.03 -19.32 -26.84
CA PHE A 96 -12.11 -20.24 -26.46
C PHE A 96 -12.89 -20.80 -27.66
N ASP A 97 -12.36 -21.83 -28.29
CA ASP A 97 -13.12 -22.76 -29.13
C ASP A 97 -13.41 -24.03 -28.32
N ALA A 98 -14.52 -24.00 -27.57
CA ALA A 98 -14.97 -25.12 -26.74
C ALA A 98 -15.14 -26.44 -27.52
N SER A 99 -15.14 -26.41 -28.87
CA SER A 99 -15.17 -27.62 -29.69
C SER A 99 -13.85 -28.40 -29.71
N LYS A 100 -12.75 -27.80 -29.23
CA LYS A 100 -11.42 -28.42 -29.17
C LYS A 100 -11.05 -29.00 -27.80
N LEU A 101 -11.85 -28.75 -26.77
CA LEU A 101 -11.56 -29.16 -25.40
C LEU A 101 -11.47 -30.69 -25.28
N VAL A 102 -10.38 -31.18 -24.67
CA VAL A 102 -10.18 -32.59 -24.35
C VAL A 102 -10.42 -32.81 -22.86
N ASN A 103 -11.54 -33.47 -22.53
CA ASN A 103 -11.90 -33.75 -21.14
C ASN A 103 -11.30 -35.07 -20.68
N TYR A 104 -10.56 -35.00 -19.57
CA TYR A 104 -10.08 -36.15 -18.83
C TYR A 104 -11.14 -36.54 -17.78
N GLN A 105 -11.14 -37.83 -17.42
CA GLN A 105 -12.16 -38.44 -16.55
C GLN A 105 -11.50 -39.34 -15.50
N GLY A 106 -10.16 -39.28 -15.40
CA GLY A 106 -9.45 -39.87 -14.28
C GLY A 106 -9.78 -39.08 -13.01
N ILE A 107 -9.32 -39.60 -11.87
CA ILE A 107 -9.44 -38.87 -10.61
C ILE A 107 -8.15 -38.09 -10.35
N ASN A 108 -7.00 -38.67 -10.67
CA ASN A 108 -5.72 -37.98 -10.55
C ASN A 108 -4.92 -38.31 -11.80
N ASP A 109 -4.81 -37.34 -12.69
CA ASP A 109 -4.24 -37.44 -14.01
C ASP A 109 -2.87 -36.74 -14.07
N ASN A 110 -1.99 -37.27 -14.92
CA ASN A 110 -0.71 -36.65 -15.24
C ASN A 110 -0.68 -36.39 -16.75
N ILE A 111 -0.93 -35.14 -17.10
CA ILE A 111 -1.15 -34.67 -18.46
C ILE A 111 0.07 -33.86 -18.88
N THR A 112 0.69 -34.26 -19.99
CA THR A 112 1.77 -33.50 -20.62
C THR A 112 1.43 -33.38 -22.09
N LEU A 113 1.33 -32.13 -22.54
CA LEU A 113 0.87 -31.76 -23.87
C LEU A 113 2.04 -31.60 -24.84
N GLY A 114 1.77 -31.15 -26.05
CA GLY A 114 2.75 -31.02 -27.12
C GLY A 114 3.38 -29.62 -27.18
N ASP A 115 4.00 -29.29 -28.31
CA ASP A 115 4.05 -27.89 -28.73
C ASP A 115 2.81 -27.63 -29.63
N GLY A 116 2.25 -26.43 -29.59
CA GLY A 116 1.04 -25.98 -30.29
C GLY A 116 -0.07 -25.59 -29.31
N ASP A 117 -1.10 -24.90 -29.79
CA ASP A 117 -2.24 -24.48 -28.96
C ASP A 117 -3.08 -25.68 -28.53
N ASP A 118 -3.04 -26.04 -27.25
CA ASP A 118 -3.72 -27.19 -26.66
C ASP A 118 -4.90 -26.77 -25.76
N TYR A 119 -5.87 -27.68 -25.58
CA TYR A 119 -7.14 -27.42 -24.87
C TYR A 119 -7.49 -28.59 -23.95
N VAL A 120 -7.41 -28.38 -22.64
CA VAL A 120 -7.56 -29.45 -21.64
C VAL A 120 -8.52 -29.04 -20.52
N ASP A 121 -9.34 -30.01 -20.12
CA ASP A 121 -10.09 -30.04 -18.87
C ASP A 121 -9.69 -31.33 -18.14
N ALA A 122 -8.96 -31.19 -17.02
CA ALA A 122 -8.40 -32.31 -16.26
C ALA A 122 -9.50 -33.05 -15.46
N GLY A 123 -10.50 -32.31 -14.98
CA GLY A 123 -11.71 -32.86 -14.40
C GLY A 123 -11.63 -32.95 -12.88
N PRO A 124 -12.15 -34.02 -12.25
CA PRO A 124 -12.18 -34.10 -10.80
C PRO A 124 -11.00 -34.88 -10.21
N GLY A 125 -10.24 -34.24 -9.35
CA GLY A 125 -9.35 -34.73 -8.31
C GLY A 125 -8.03 -33.98 -8.38
N ASN A 126 -6.90 -34.59 -8.03
CA ASN A 126 -5.64 -33.84 -7.94
C ASN A 126 -4.76 -34.14 -9.15
N ASP A 127 -4.73 -33.21 -10.09
CA ASP A 127 -4.16 -33.37 -11.41
C ASP A 127 -2.83 -32.62 -11.57
N ILE A 128 -2.01 -33.09 -12.52
CA ILE A 128 -0.78 -32.40 -12.95
C ILE A 128 -0.89 -32.16 -14.45
N VAL A 129 -0.87 -30.90 -14.88
CA VAL A 129 -1.01 -30.49 -16.28
C VAL A 129 0.21 -29.68 -16.73
N LYS A 130 0.75 -29.99 -17.90
CA LYS A 130 1.85 -29.25 -18.54
C LYS A 130 1.52 -28.94 -20.00
N GLY A 131 1.38 -27.65 -20.32
CA GLY A 131 1.12 -27.15 -21.68
C GLY A 131 2.36 -27.23 -22.58
N ASN A 132 3.51 -26.82 -22.06
CA ASN A 132 4.81 -26.69 -22.72
C ASN A 132 4.96 -25.49 -23.64
N GLY A 133 4.34 -25.45 -24.82
CA GLY A 133 4.58 -24.36 -25.74
C GLY A 133 3.44 -24.20 -26.72
N GLY A 134 2.95 -22.98 -26.91
CA GLY A 134 1.69 -22.75 -27.63
C GLY A 134 0.80 -21.87 -26.78
N ASN A 135 -0.31 -21.38 -27.33
CA ASN A 135 -1.26 -20.63 -26.51
C ASN A 135 -2.32 -21.61 -26.00
N ASP A 136 -2.19 -22.05 -24.76
CA ASP A 136 -2.96 -23.15 -24.21
C ASP A 136 -4.20 -22.69 -23.43
N VAL A 137 -5.19 -23.58 -23.32
CA VAL A 137 -6.36 -23.44 -22.43
C VAL A 137 -6.39 -24.64 -21.50
N LEU A 138 -6.06 -24.42 -20.23
CA LEU A 138 -5.85 -25.46 -19.23
C LEU A 138 -6.81 -25.26 -18.05
N MET A 139 -7.68 -26.24 -17.81
CA MET A 139 -8.63 -26.24 -16.67
C MET A 139 -8.31 -27.41 -15.75
N GLY A 140 -8.13 -27.15 -14.46
CA GLY A 140 -7.92 -28.15 -13.40
C GLY A 140 -9.22 -28.85 -13.06
N GLY A 141 -10.18 -28.10 -12.53
CA GLY A 141 -11.52 -28.57 -12.24
C GLY A 141 -11.79 -28.60 -10.75
N SER A 142 -11.70 -29.76 -10.10
CA SER A 142 -11.91 -29.83 -8.64
C SER A 142 -10.89 -30.74 -7.98
N GLY A 143 -10.34 -30.38 -6.84
CA GLY A 143 -9.21 -31.06 -6.19
C GLY A 143 -7.97 -30.18 -6.28
N ASP A 144 -6.87 -30.60 -5.67
CA ASP A 144 -5.66 -29.76 -5.61
C ASP A 144 -4.78 -30.01 -6.84
N ASP A 145 -4.79 -29.06 -7.77
CA ASP A 145 -4.19 -29.18 -9.09
C ASP A 145 -2.83 -28.49 -9.20
N ASN A 146 -2.02 -28.93 -10.16
CA ASN A 146 -0.72 -28.32 -10.48
C ASN A 146 -0.59 -28.13 -11.99
N ILE A 147 -0.72 -26.89 -12.44
CA ILE A 147 -0.84 -26.53 -13.85
C ILE A 147 0.30 -25.58 -14.24
N ASP A 148 1.06 -25.97 -15.24
CA ASP A 148 2.15 -25.19 -15.85
C ASP A 148 1.79 -24.95 -17.33
N GLY A 149 1.48 -23.70 -17.68
CA GLY A 149 1.15 -23.26 -19.05
C GLY A 149 2.34 -23.47 -19.97
N GLY A 150 3.45 -22.80 -19.67
CA GLY A 150 4.75 -23.10 -20.25
C GLY A 150 5.28 -21.94 -21.07
N ARG A 151 5.10 -21.96 -22.38
CA ARG A 151 5.47 -20.88 -23.29
C ARG A 151 4.27 -20.54 -24.14
N GLY A 152 4.11 -19.29 -24.49
CA GLY A 152 2.94 -18.76 -25.17
C GLY A 152 2.02 -18.07 -24.19
N ALA A 153 0.93 -17.53 -24.74
CA ALA A 153 -0.08 -16.82 -23.98
C ALA A 153 -1.14 -17.83 -23.54
N ASP A 154 -1.16 -18.18 -22.26
CA ASP A 154 -1.98 -19.26 -21.74
C ASP A 154 -3.21 -18.74 -20.98
N TYR A 155 -4.30 -19.51 -21.03
CA TYR A 155 -5.43 -19.41 -20.12
C TYR A 155 -5.37 -20.58 -19.14
N ILE A 156 -5.33 -20.28 -17.84
CA ILE A 156 -5.26 -21.27 -16.78
C ILE A 156 -6.39 -21.02 -15.79
N GLU A 157 -7.14 -22.08 -15.46
CA GLU A 157 -8.20 -22.08 -14.46
C GLU A 157 -7.97 -23.25 -13.50
N GLY A 158 -7.69 -22.97 -12.22
CA GLY A 158 -7.51 -23.99 -11.18
C GLY A 158 -8.82 -24.70 -10.87
N GLY A 159 -9.82 -23.93 -10.45
CA GLY A 159 -11.16 -24.41 -10.16
C GLY A 159 -11.41 -24.46 -8.66
N PHE A 160 -11.80 -25.60 -8.11
CA PHE A 160 -11.97 -25.75 -6.66
C PHE A 160 -10.82 -26.56 -6.08
N GLY A 161 -10.14 -26.09 -5.05
CA GLY A 161 -9.03 -26.83 -4.45
C GLY A 161 -7.96 -25.89 -4.00
N VAL A 162 -6.85 -26.43 -3.50
CA VAL A 162 -5.65 -25.64 -3.25
C VAL A 162 -4.71 -25.85 -4.43
N ASP A 163 -4.75 -24.94 -5.39
CA ASP A 163 -4.12 -25.10 -6.69
C ASP A 163 -2.75 -24.45 -6.78
N LYS A 164 -1.94 -24.92 -7.72
CA LYS A 164 -0.64 -24.34 -8.07
C LYS A 164 -0.60 -24.05 -9.56
N LEU A 165 -0.63 -22.77 -9.89
CA LEU A 165 -0.80 -22.29 -11.25
C LEU A 165 0.44 -21.48 -11.66
N TYR A 166 1.00 -21.82 -12.81
CA TYR A 166 2.20 -21.19 -13.35
C TYR A 166 1.94 -20.81 -14.82
N GLY A 167 2.00 -19.53 -15.18
CA GLY A 167 1.90 -19.12 -16.59
C GLY A 167 3.13 -19.55 -17.40
N GLY A 168 4.30 -19.61 -16.75
CA GLY A 168 5.48 -20.30 -17.27
C GLY A 168 6.76 -19.45 -17.20
N LYS A 169 7.84 -20.06 -16.71
CA LYS A 169 9.10 -19.35 -16.38
C LYS A 169 10.22 -19.60 -17.40
N TYR A 170 9.93 -20.31 -18.50
CA TYR A 170 10.99 -20.95 -19.27
C TYR A 170 11.64 -20.00 -20.28
N ALA A 171 12.84 -19.55 -19.94
CA ALA A 171 13.76 -19.07 -20.95
C ALA A 171 14.36 -20.29 -21.69
N THR A 172 14.02 -20.48 -22.97
CA THR A 172 14.69 -21.51 -23.76
C THR A 172 16.13 -21.10 -24.01
N SER A 173 17.04 -22.07 -24.00
CA SER A 173 18.42 -21.87 -24.48
C SER A 173 18.46 -21.91 -26.00
N ASP A 174 17.76 -20.98 -26.66
CA ASP A 174 17.48 -21.08 -28.11
C ASP A 174 18.48 -20.35 -29.01
N TYR A 175 19.48 -19.65 -28.46
CA TYR A 175 20.57 -19.12 -29.28
C TYR A 175 21.92 -19.63 -28.83
N ILE A 176 22.53 -20.50 -29.63
CA ILE A 176 23.93 -20.84 -29.51
C ILE A 176 24.73 -19.86 -30.38
N TYR A 177 25.45 -18.94 -29.75
CA TYR A 177 26.40 -18.07 -30.45
C TYR A 177 27.65 -18.88 -30.85
N GLY A 178 27.55 -19.73 -31.88
CA GLY A 178 28.66 -20.55 -32.36
C GLY A 178 29.56 -19.84 -33.36
N TYR A 179 30.80 -20.31 -33.50
CA TYR A 179 31.67 -19.95 -34.61
C TYR A 179 32.22 -21.20 -35.28
N TYR A 180 32.53 -21.11 -36.57
CA TYR A 180 33.17 -22.19 -37.30
C TYR A 180 34.68 -22.12 -37.10
N LEU A 181 35.28 -23.21 -36.64
CA LEU A 181 36.73 -23.39 -36.67
C LEU A 181 37.05 -24.40 -37.79
N GLY A 182 37.28 -23.89 -39.00
CA GLY A 182 37.33 -24.72 -40.21
C GLY A 182 35.93 -25.19 -40.64
N ASN A 183 35.77 -26.48 -40.95
CA ASN A 183 34.48 -27.07 -41.35
C ASN A 183 33.67 -27.61 -40.16
N GLN A 184 34.13 -27.40 -38.93
CA GLN A 184 33.46 -27.86 -37.71
C GLN A 184 32.78 -26.67 -37.04
N TRP A 185 31.48 -26.82 -36.76
CA TRP A 185 30.73 -25.85 -35.96
C TRP A 185 31.08 -26.04 -34.48
N ILE A 186 31.47 -24.96 -33.81
CA ILE A 186 31.72 -24.95 -32.37
C ILE A 186 30.58 -24.18 -31.70
N PRO A 187 29.80 -24.81 -30.79
CA PRO A 187 28.82 -24.11 -29.97
C PRO A 187 29.50 -23.01 -29.14
N GLY A 188 28.93 -21.81 -29.05
CA GLY A 188 29.35 -20.80 -28.06
C GLY A 188 28.28 -20.53 -27.01
N ARG A 189 28.16 -19.27 -26.55
CA ARG A 189 27.33 -18.88 -25.39
C ARG A 189 25.83 -19.13 -25.66
N TYR A 190 25.14 -19.69 -24.67
CA TYR A 190 23.67 -19.77 -24.63
C TYR A 190 23.08 -18.38 -24.44
N VAL A 191 22.16 -17.99 -25.31
CA VAL A 191 21.24 -16.87 -25.11
C VAL A 191 19.91 -17.49 -24.71
N TYR A 192 19.41 -17.03 -23.57
CA TYR A 192 18.09 -17.36 -23.06
C TYR A 192 17.07 -16.47 -23.80
N THR A 193 16.18 -17.05 -24.59
CA THR A 193 14.99 -16.34 -25.10
C THR A 193 13.93 -16.47 -24.03
N ILE A 194 13.64 -15.35 -23.38
CA ILE A 194 12.61 -15.23 -22.37
C ILE A 194 11.29 -15.05 -23.11
N ASP A 195 10.31 -15.88 -22.77
CA ASP A 195 8.95 -15.66 -23.20
C ASP A 195 8.37 -14.49 -22.41
N HIS A 196 7.67 -13.57 -23.07
CA HIS A 196 7.01 -12.44 -22.39
C HIS A 196 5.53 -12.41 -22.79
N SER A 197 4.97 -13.60 -23.00
CA SER A 197 3.59 -13.76 -23.43
C SER A 197 2.67 -13.56 -22.24
N THR A 198 1.63 -12.73 -22.43
CA THR A 198 0.59 -12.46 -21.44
C THR A 198 -0.26 -13.69 -21.17
N ASN A 199 -0.38 -14.06 -19.90
CA ASN A 199 -1.21 -15.13 -19.39
C ASN A 199 -2.46 -14.57 -18.70
N LEU A 200 -3.51 -15.39 -18.67
CA LEU A 200 -4.71 -15.15 -17.87
C LEU A 200 -4.89 -16.34 -16.92
N ILE A 201 -4.71 -16.11 -15.62
CA ILE A 201 -4.72 -17.15 -14.61
C ILE A 201 -5.81 -16.87 -13.58
N TYR A 202 -6.66 -17.86 -13.32
CA TYR A 202 -7.72 -17.84 -12.31
C TYR A 202 -7.52 -19.00 -11.34
N GLY A 203 -7.32 -18.72 -10.06
CA GLY A 203 -7.23 -19.72 -8.98
C GLY A 203 -8.56 -20.41 -8.78
N GLY A 204 -9.56 -19.64 -8.34
CA GLY A 204 -10.93 -20.09 -8.24
C GLY A 204 -11.42 -20.11 -6.81
N GLY A 205 -11.47 -21.28 -6.20
CA GLY A 205 -11.89 -21.41 -4.81
C GLY A 205 -10.97 -22.30 -4.02
N GLY A 206 -10.44 -21.79 -2.93
CA GLY A 206 -9.45 -22.41 -2.06
C GLY A 206 -8.19 -21.54 -1.99
N ASP A 207 -7.22 -21.94 -1.17
CA ASP A 207 -6.03 -21.13 -0.91
C ASP A 207 -4.96 -21.42 -1.99
N ASP A 208 -4.90 -20.61 -3.04
CA ASP A 208 -4.15 -20.91 -4.25
C ASP A 208 -2.74 -20.32 -4.26
N TYR A 209 -1.85 -20.92 -5.07
CA TYR A 209 -0.55 -20.37 -5.41
C TYR A 209 -0.51 -20.03 -6.90
N ILE A 210 -0.27 -18.76 -7.23
CA ILE A 210 -0.23 -18.26 -8.60
C ILE A 210 1.12 -17.58 -8.86
N GLU A 211 1.78 -17.93 -9.97
CA GLU A 211 2.95 -17.23 -10.51
C GLU A 211 2.69 -16.94 -12.00
N GLY A 212 2.52 -15.66 -12.36
CA GLY A 212 2.23 -15.25 -13.74
C GLY A 212 3.35 -15.62 -14.70
N GLY A 213 4.58 -15.27 -14.36
CA GLY A 213 5.77 -15.65 -15.12
C GLY A 213 6.50 -14.43 -15.65
N TYR A 214 6.57 -14.27 -16.96
CA TYR A 214 7.13 -13.07 -17.61
C TYR A 214 6.10 -12.59 -18.63
N GLY A 215 6.08 -11.30 -18.92
CA GLY A 215 5.02 -10.67 -19.68
C GLY A 215 3.98 -10.03 -18.78
N ALA A 216 3.10 -9.23 -19.37
CA ALA A 216 2.06 -8.50 -18.66
C ALA A 216 0.88 -9.44 -18.45
N ASP A 217 0.75 -10.01 -17.26
CA ASP A 217 -0.22 -11.05 -16.92
C ASP A 217 -1.48 -10.48 -16.26
N VAL A 218 -2.55 -11.27 -16.29
CA VAL A 218 -3.77 -11.01 -15.52
C VAL A 218 -4.00 -12.17 -14.57
N LEU A 219 -3.88 -11.90 -13.28
CA LEU A 219 -3.92 -12.89 -12.22
C LEU A 219 -5.11 -12.61 -11.32
N ASP A 220 -5.86 -13.66 -11.00
CA ASP A 220 -7.06 -13.58 -10.18
C ASP A 220 -7.07 -14.77 -9.21
N GLY A 221 -6.88 -14.49 -7.91
CA GLY A 221 -6.82 -15.46 -6.83
C GLY A 221 -8.14 -16.21 -6.68
N GLY A 222 -9.20 -15.51 -6.30
CA GLY A 222 -10.52 -16.11 -6.20
C GLY A 222 -11.12 -15.97 -4.81
N ASP A 223 -11.79 -17.02 -4.35
CA ASP A 223 -12.15 -17.14 -2.93
C ASP A 223 -11.03 -17.94 -2.22
N GLY A 224 -10.52 -17.48 -1.09
CA GLY A 224 -9.48 -18.19 -0.33
C GLY A 224 -8.34 -17.25 0.03
N ALA A 225 -7.43 -17.71 0.89
CA ALA A 225 -6.22 -16.95 1.22
C ALA A 225 -5.12 -17.30 0.24
N ASP A 226 -4.93 -16.45 -0.77
CA ASP A 226 -4.10 -16.74 -1.92
C ASP A 226 -2.68 -16.23 -1.79
N ARG A 227 -1.78 -16.81 -2.58
CA ARG A 227 -0.41 -16.33 -2.73
C ARG A 227 -0.13 -16.07 -4.20
N ILE A 228 -0.05 -14.80 -4.56
CA ILE A 228 0.05 -14.36 -5.95
C ILE A 228 1.37 -13.64 -6.17
N TYR A 229 2.08 -14.06 -7.22
CA TYR A 229 3.28 -13.42 -7.75
C TYR A 229 3.00 -12.97 -9.18
N GLY A 230 3.15 -11.68 -9.45
CA GLY A 230 3.07 -11.10 -10.79
C GLY A 230 4.01 -11.80 -11.76
N GLY A 231 5.31 -11.58 -11.58
CA GLY A 231 6.26 -12.13 -12.54
C GLY A 231 7.70 -11.64 -12.37
N GLY A 232 8.61 -12.13 -13.19
CA GLY A 232 10.03 -12.20 -12.88
C GLY A 232 10.89 -10.97 -13.16
N LYS A 233 11.80 -10.68 -12.22
CA LYS A 233 13.11 -10.07 -12.52
C LYS A 233 13.90 -10.86 -13.56
N SER A 234 13.80 -10.46 -14.83
CA SER A 234 14.72 -10.95 -15.86
C SER A 234 16.12 -10.41 -15.62
N TYR A 235 17.02 -11.24 -15.09
CA TYR A 235 18.45 -10.91 -14.97
C TYR A 235 19.13 -10.54 -16.32
N TYR A 236 18.45 -10.77 -17.45
CA TYR A 236 19.01 -10.64 -18.79
C TYR A 236 18.36 -9.57 -19.67
N ASP A 237 17.25 -8.95 -19.26
CA ASP A 237 16.60 -7.86 -19.99
C ASP A 237 16.49 -6.60 -19.11
N GLU A 238 17.60 -5.87 -19.01
CA GLU A 238 17.66 -4.56 -18.33
C GLU A 238 16.88 -3.46 -19.08
N SER A 239 16.05 -3.78 -20.10
CA SER A 239 15.60 -2.79 -21.08
C SER A 239 14.11 -2.76 -21.46
N ASN A 240 13.21 -3.52 -20.84
CA ASN A 240 11.78 -3.38 -21.14
C ASN A 240 10.84 -3.94 -20.05
N ILE A 241 10.41 -3.07 -19.13
CA ILE A 241 9.01 -2.79 -18.71
C ILE A 241 7.89 -3.53 -19.48
N ARG A 242 7.85 -4.86 -19.42
CA ARG A 242 6.79 -5.66 -20.07
C ARG A 242 6.02 -6.54 -19.11
N ASP A 243 6.41 -6.54 -17.85
CA ASP A 243 5.84 -7.36 -16.78
C ASP A 243 4.85 -6.48 -15.99
N HIS A 244 3.98 -5.75 -16.71
CA HIS A 244 2.99 -4.90 -16.08
C HIS A 244 1.74 -5.71 -15.82
N ASP A 245 1.55 -6.12 -14.58
CA ASP A 245 0.54 -7.09 -14.23
C ASP A 245 -0.74 -6.43 -13.73
N VAL A 246 -1.86 -7.14 -13.92
CA VAL A 246 -3.12 -6.82 -13.25
C VAL A 246 -3.46 -7.97 -12.31
N ILE A 247 -3.48 -7.69 -11.02
CA ILE A 247 -3.62 -8.71 -9.98
C ILE A 247 -4.88 -8.43 -9.15
N TYR A 248 -5.71 -9.45 -8.97
CA TYR A 248 -6.87 -9.44 -8.09
C TYR A 248 -6.70 -10.53 -7.03
N GLY A 249 -6.58 -10.18 -5.74
CA GLY A 249 -6.68 -11.15 -4.64
C GLY A 249 -8.11 -11.66 -4.46
N ARG A 250 -9.06 -10.73 -4.54
CA ARG A 250 -10.51 -10.91 -4.37
C ARG A 250 -10.92 -11.19 -2.94
N GLY A 251 -10.85 -12.41 -2.44
CA GLY A 251 -11.62 -12.79 -1.26
C GLY A 251 -10.87 -13.69 -0.31
N GLY A 252 -10.18 -13.14 0.67
CA GLY A 252 -9.47 -13.85 1.71
C GLY A 252 -8.34 -12.98 2.24
N ASP A 253 -7.52 -13.51 3.15
CA ASP A 253 -6.34 -12.77 3.61
C ASP A 253 -5.17 -13.10 2.67
N ASP A 254 -4.97 -12.28 1.64
CA ASP A 254 -4.08 -12.60 0.52
C ASP A 254 -2.64 -12.13 0.73
N TRP A 255 -1.70 -12.81 0.08
CA TRP A 255 -0.32 -12.36 -0.06
C TRP A 255 -0.04 -12.08 -1.53
N ILE A 256 0.24 -10.83 -1.87
CA ILE A 256 0.40 -10.38 -3.27
C ILE A 256 1.74 -9.65 -3.42
N ASP A 257 2.51 -10.01 -4.46
CA ASP A 257 3.75 -9.32 -4.85
C ASP A 257 3.72 -9.07 -6.36
N GLY A 258 3.63 -7.80 -6.77
CA GLY A 258 3.67 -7.39 -8.19
C GLY A 258 5.03 -7.61 -8.84
N GLU A 259 6.10 -7.64 -8.03
CA GLU A 259 7.49 -7.89 -8.46
C GLU A 259 8.07 -6.78 -9.37
N ASP A 260 8.45 -7.05 -10.62
CA ASP A 260 8.99 -6.02 -11.54
C ASP A 260 7.86 -5.55 -12.44
N GLY A 261 7.61 -4.25 -12.57
CA GLY A 261 6.46 -3.88 -13.37
C GLY A 261 6.06 -2.44 -13.30
N ASN A 262 4.76 -2.21 -13.47
CA ASN A 262 4.01 -0.99 -13.21
C ASN A 262 2.61 -1.57 -13.04
N ASP A 263 2.38 -2.11 -11.86
CA ASP A 263 1.34 -3.10 -11.67
C ASP A 263 0.06 -2.43 -11.20
N VAL A 264 -1.06 -3.09 -11.45
CA VAL A 264 -2.35 -2.72 -10.89
C VAL A 264 -2.82 -3.84 -9.99
N ILE A 265 -2.79 -3.60 -8.69
CA ILE A 265 -3.09 -4.60 -7.67
C ILE A 265 -4.37 -4.22 -6.93
N TYR A 266 -5.29 -5.17 -6.83
CA TYR A 266 -6.49 -5.10 -6.00
C TYR A 266 -6.42 -6.22 -4.96
N GLY A 267 -6.32 -5.87 -3.67
CA GLY A 267 -6.35 -6.81 -2.55
C GLY A 267 -7.69 -7.52 -2.49
N GLY A 268 -8.75 -6.76 -2.22
CA GLY A 268 -10.12 -7.27 -2.24
C GLY A 268 -10.75 -7.20 -0.88
N THR A 269 -11.43 -8.26 -0.45
CA THR A 269 -11.95 -8.37 0.91
C THR A 269 -11.04 -9.26 1.73
N GLY A 270 -10.65 -8.83 2.92
CA GLY A 270 -9.82 -9.62 3.84
C GLY A 270 -8.77 -8.75 4.49
N ASN A 271 -7.69 -9.29 5.05
CA ASN A 271 -6.57 -8.49 5.54
C ASN A 271 -5.33 -8.87 4.73
N ASP A 272 -5.06 -8.08 3.71
CA ASP A 272 -4.12 -8.44 2.67
C ASP A 272 -2.71 -7.95 2.99
N GLN A 273 -1.72 -8.68 2.50
CA GLN A 273 -0.33 -8.28 2.53
C GLN A 273 0.15 -8.06 1.10
N ILE A 274 0.30 -6.78 0.73
CA ILE A 274 0.56 -6.38 -0.66
C ILE A 274 1.94 -5.75 -0.78
N TYR A 275 2.69 -6.19 -1.77
CA TYR A 275 3.95 -5.61 -2.23
C TYR A 275 3.76 -5.14 -3.68
N GLY A 276 3.94 -3.84 -3.93
CA GLY A 276 3.91 -3.27 -5.28
C GLY A 276 5.03 -3.85 -6.12
N GLY A 277 6.27 -3.48 -5.80
CA GLY A 277 7.41 -4.07 -6.49
C GLY A 277 8.50 -3.06 -6.77
N ASP A 278 9.23 -3.29 -7.86
CA ASP A 278 9.98 -2.27 -8.59
C ASP A 278 9.06 -1.74 -9.70
N GLY A 279 8.95 -0.42 -9.88
CA GLY A 279 8.02 0.12 -10.88
C GLY A 279 7.11 1.18 -10.31
N SER A 280 6.23 1.68 -11.17
CA SER A 280 5.26 2.73 -10.84
C SER A 280 3.89 2.08 -10.69
N ASP A 281 3.57 1.68 -9.47
CA ASP A 281 2.45 0.79 -9.19
C ASP A 281 1.18 1.54 -8.78
N THR A 282 0.04 0.90 -8.98
CA THR A 282 -1.25 1.34 -8.46
C THR A 282 -1.85 0.22 -7.61
N ILE A 283 -1.98 0.46 -6.31
CA ILE A 283 -2.39 -0.54 -5.33
C ILE A 283 -3.68 -0.09 -4.64
N TYR A 284 -4.66 -0.98 -4.59
CA TYR A 284 -5.91 -0.84 -3.85
C TYR A 284 -5.98 -1.97 -2.80
N GLY A 285 -5.97 -1.65 -1.51
CA GLY A 285 -6.25 -2.62 -0.44
C GLY A 285 -7.71 -3.08 -0.46
N GLU A 286 -8.63 -2.12 -0.61
CA GLU A 286 -10.08 -2.31 -0.64
C GLU A 286 -10.71 -2.54 0.75
N GLU A 287 -11.37 -3.67 1.02
CA GLU A 287 -12.05 -3.92 2.31
C GLU A 287 -11.15 -4.74 3.24
N GLY A 288 -10.59 -4.15 4.29
CA GLY A 288 -9.64 -4.90 5.11
C GLY A 288 -8.87 -4.15 6.17
N ASN A 289 -7.96 -4.83 6.84
CA ASN A 289 -6.88 -4.14 7.57
C ASN A 289 -5.58 -4.53 6.88
N ASP A 290 -5.24 -3.81 5.83
CA ASP A 290 -4.24 -4.25 4.87
C ASP A 290 -2.85 -3.78 5.27
N THR A 291 -1.83 -4.54 4.89
CA THR A 291 -0.44 -4.15 5.03
C THR A 291 0.16 -3.97 3.64
N ILE A 292 0.35 -2.71 3.24
CA ILE A 292 0.76 -2.35 1.88
C ILE A 292 2.18 -1.78 1.90
N TYR A 293 3.05 -2.38 1.10
CA TYR A 293 4.38 -1.88 0.78
C TYR A 293 4.37 -1.47 -0.69
N ALA A 294 4.43 -0.16 -0.96
CA ALA A 294 4.50 0.32 -2.34
C ALA A 294 5.72 -0.25 -3.10
N GLN A 295 6.81 -0.52 -2.38
CA GLN A 295 8.05 -1.05 -2.92
C GLN A 295 8.57 -2.29 -2.17
N ASN A 296 9.23 -3.22 -2.88
CA ASN A 296 9.82 -4.40 -2.26
C ASN A 296 11.18 -4.08 -1.58
N GLY A 297 11.10 -3.69 -0.31
CA GLY A 297 12.28 -3.50 0.54
C GLY A 297 12.87 -2.09 0.54
N SER A 298 14.14 -1.99 0.94
CA SER A 298 14.78 -0.72 1.34
C SER A 298 15.64 -0.06 0.25
N SER A 299 15.57 -0.52 -1.01
CA SER A 299 16.20 0.14 -2.15
C SER A 299 15.44 1.41 -2.49
N SER A 300 15.73 2.48 -1.73
CA SER A 300 15.24 3.85 -1.96
C SER A 300 15.80 4.50 -3.22
N ASP A 301 16.21 3.71 -4.21
CA ASP A 301 16.74 4.17 -5.50
C ASP A 301 15.66 4.11 -6.59
N ASP A 302 14.40 3.83 -6.22
CA ASP A 302 13.31 3.92 -7.16
C ASP A 302 12.96 5.39 -7.47
N TYR A 303 12.86 5.68 -8.77
CA TYR A 303 12.49 7.00 -9.30
C TYR A 303 11.05 7.01 -9.83
N THR A 304 10.36 5.89 -9.73
CA THR A 304 8.95 5.79 -10.03
C THR A 304 8.12 6.41 -8.91
N VAL A 305 6.83 6.51 -9.16
CA VAL A 305 5.84 7.04 -8.23
C VAL A 305 4.74 6.02 -8.13
N ASP A 306 4.48 5.59 -6.90
CA ASP A 306 3.38 4.68 -6.59
C ASP A 306 2.13 5.43 -6.16
N TYR A 307 0.97 4.83 -6.43
CA TYR A 307 -0.33 5.28 -5.96
C TYR A 307 -0.94 4.17 -5.10
N VAL A 308 -1.10 4.44 -3.82
CA VAL A 308 -1.64 3.49 -2.84
C VAL A 308 -2.96 4.01 -2.30
N PHE A 309 -3.98 3.16 -2.32
CA PHE A 309 -5.29 3.38 -1.73
C PHE A 309 -5.52 2.28 -0.69
N GLY A 310 -5.60 2.63 0.60
CA GLY A 310 -5.88 1.67 1.68
C GLY A 310 -7.28 1.10 1.53
N GLY A 311 -8.29 1.96 1.67
CA GLY A 311 -9.68 1.61 1.39
C GLY A 311 -10.50 1.76 2.66
N SER A 312 -11.10 0.68 3.14
CA SER A 312 -11.86 0.68 4.39
C SER A 312 -11.27 -0.29 5.40
N GLY A 313 -11.21 0.11 6.66
CA GLY A 313 -10.62 -0.61 7.77
C GLY A 313 -9.28 0.01 8.18
N ASN A 314 -8.49 -0.63 9.05
CA ASN A 314 -7.31 0.02 9.63
C ASN A 314 -6.03 -0.47 8.94
N ASP A 315 -5.52 0.32 8.01
CA ASP A 315 -4.45 -0.07 7.11
C ASP A 315 -3.07 0.33 7.63
N THR A 316 -2.05 -0.40 7.20
CA THR A 316 -0.64 -0.08 7.44
C THR A 316 0.07 0.10 6.10
N ILE A 317 0.43 1.34 5.79
CA ILE A 317 0.94 1.71 4.46
C ILE A 317 2.40 2.19 4.56
N TYR A 318 3.27 1.66 3.72
CA TYR A 318 4.67 2.06 3.60
C TYR A 318 4.93 2.66 2.21
N ILE A 319 5.35 3.92 2.20
CA ILE A 319 5.69 4.68 0.98
C ILE A 319 7.07 5.33 1.10
N ALA A 320 7.61 5.74 -0.04
CA ALA A 320 8.87 6.46 -0.18
C ALA A 320 8.69 7.79 -0.92
N SER A 321 9.77 8.28 -1.53
CA SER A 321 9.87 9.65 -2.02
C SER A 321 9.33 9.83 -3.42
N GLY A 322 8.11 10.35 -3.51
CA GLY A 322 7.43 10.62 -4.77
C GLY A 322 6.01 10.07 -4.76
N ASP A 323 5.82 9.03 -3.98
CA ASP A 323 4.58 8.25 -3.88
C ASP A 323 3.43 9.03 -3.28
N GLN A 324 2.24 8.54 -3.58
CA GLN A 324 0.99 9.07 -3.07
C GLN A 324 0.22 7.96 -2.37
N ALA A 325 -0.15 8.20 -1.12
CA ALA A 325 -1.03 7.32 -0.36
C ALA A 325 -2.31 8.05 0.04
N ASP A 326 -3.44 7.37 -0.13
CA ASP A 326 -4.74 7.73 0.44
C ASP A 326 -5.20 6.55 1.29
N ALA A 327 -5.19 6.69 2.61
CA ALA A 327 -5.45 5.53 3.48
C ALA A 327 -6.94 5.18 3.57
N GLY A 328 -7.85 6.16 3.44
CA GLY A 328 -9.27 5.90 3.28
C GLY A 328 -10.09 6.01 4.57
N GLU A 329 -10.99 5.07 4.84
CA GLU A 329 -11.77 5.03 6.08
C GLU A 329 -11.09 4.11 7.09
N GLY A 330 -10.68 4.57 8.27
CA GLY A 330 -9.84 3.71 9.09
C GLY A 330 -9.32 4.32 10.36
N ASN A 331 -8.39 3.64 11.02
CA ASN A 331 -7.42 4.32 11.88
C ASN A 331 -6.08 3.84 11.39
N ASP A 332 -5.54 4.56 10.42
CA ASP A 332 -4.50 4.04 9.55
C ASP A 332 -3.11 4.36 10.09
N SER A 333 -2.13 3.60 9.67
CA SER A 333 -0.72 3.78 10.03
C SER A 333 0.13 3.92 8.79
N ILE A 334 0.42 5.16 8.41
CA ILE A 334 1.21 5.48 7.23
C ILE A 334 2.65 5.79 7.62
N THR A 335 3.60 5.16 6.93
CA THR A 335 5.04 5.36 7.12
C THR A 335 5.69 5.81 5.84
N PHE A 336 6.19 7.04 5.84
CA PHE A 336 7.05 7.57 4.80
C PHE A 336 8.53 7.34 5.15
N ARG A 337 9.33 6.91 4.17
CA ARG A 337 10.80 6.86 4.26
C ARG A 337 11.47 7.58 3.11
N GLY A 338 12.22 8.64 3.42
CA GLY A 338 13.07 9.32 2.46
C GLY A 338 14.30 8.49 2.04
N PRO A 339 14.93 8.77 0.89
CA PRO A 339 16.15 8.10 0.46
C PRO A 339 17.37 8.52 1.27
N SER A 340 18.27 7.55 1.48
CA SER A 340 19.57 7.79 2.12
C SER A 340 20.52 8.66 1.28
N THR A 341 20.36 8.66 -0.05
CA THR A 341 21.09 9.55 -0.98
C THR A 341 20.15 10.18 -2.00
N ALA A 342 19.79 11.41 -1.74
CA ALA A 342 19.08 12.29 -2.63
C ALA A 342 19.74 12.45 -4.03
N LYS A 343 19.01 12.16 -5.11
CA LYS A 343 19.44 12.44 -6.50
C LYS A 343 18.52 13.40 -7.27
N ALA A 344 17.24 13.55 -6.87
CA ALA A 344 16.29 14.54 -7.41
C ALA A 344 15.26 14.95 -6.34
N VAL A 345 14.66 16.15 -6.47
CA VAL A 345 13.60 16.62 -5.55
C VAL A 345 12.26 16.01 -5.97
N THR A 346 11.73 15.08 -5.17
CA THR A 346 10.36 14.54 -5.35
C THR A 346 9.44 15.01 -4.23
N THR A 347 8.13 14.94 -4.46
CA THR A 347 7.12 15.28 -3.45
C THR A 347 6.21 14.08 -3.24
N ALA A 348 6.22 13.51 -2.05
CA ALA A 348 5.25 12.51 -1.63
C ALA A 348 3.99 13.19 -1.06
N LEU A 349 2.87 12.50 -1.17
CA LEU A 349 1.57 12.92 -0.62
C LEU A 349 1.01 11.80 0.27
N ILE A 350 0.60 12.17 1.47
CA ILE A 350 -0.24 11.34 2.34
C ILE A 350 -1.57 12.05 2.50
N VAL A 351 -2.66 11.38 2.13
CA VAL A 351 -4.03 11.69 2.54
C VAL A 351 -4.38 10.68 3.61
N ALA A 352 -4.56 11.16 4.84
CA ALA A 352 -4.80 10.30 5.99
C ALA A 352 -6.17 9.62 5.89
N GLY A 353 -7.20 10.38 5.52
CA GLY A 353 -8.53 9.82 5.33
C GLY A 353 -9.44 10.17 6.50
N GLU A 354 -10.44 9.32 6.77
CA GLU A 354 -11.33 9.45 7.93
C GLU A 354 -10.83 8.59 9.08
N GLY A 355 -10.87 9.13 10.29
CA GLY A 355 -10.57 8.39 11.50
C GLY A 355 -9.25 8.78 12.14
N ALA A 356 -8.78 8.03 13.15
CA ALA A 356 -7.68 8.46 14.00
C ALA A 356 -6.33 7.93 13.48
N ASP A 357 -5.72 8.66 12.56
CA ASP A 357 -4.59 8.15 11.78
C ASP A 357 -3.25 8.45 12.42
N ARG A 358 -2.25 7.66 12.04
CA ARG A 358 -0.88 7.78 12.53
C ARG A 358 0.11 7.86 11.38
N ILE A 359 0.87 8.94 11.33
CA ILE A 359 1.84 9.24 10.29
C ILE A 359 3.26 9.22 10.90
N ASN A 360 4.13 8.38 10.36
CA ASN A 360 5.56 8.34 10.64
C ASN A 360 6.35 8.85 9.42
N ALA A 361 7.34 9.74 9.61
CA ALA A 361 8.07 10.35 8.50
C ALA A 361 9.59 10.35 8.70
N TYR A 362 10.28 9.35 8.16
CA TYR A 362 11.72 9.18 8.35
C TYR A 362 12.54 9.78 7.21
N GLU A 363 13.72 10.30 7.55
CA GLU A 363 14.75 10.73 6.59
C GLU A 363 14.32 11.87 5.64
N LEU A 364 13.56 12.83 6.17
CA LEU A 364 13.22 14.05 5.46
C LEU A 364 14.47 14.85 5.09
N SER A 365 14.60 15.30 3.84
CA SER A 365 15.82 15.94 3.31
C SER A 365 15.48 17.08 2.33
N GLU A 366 16.47 17.86 1.88
CA GLU A 366 16.24 18.92 0.87
C GLU A 366 15.77 18.36 -0.48
N SER A 367 15.84 17.04 -0.67
CA SER A 367 15.47 16.38 -1.91
C SER A 367 14.21 15.54 -1.79
N ASN A 368 13.51 15.59 -0.66
CA ASN A 368 12.18 15.04 -0.56
C ASN A 368 11.29 16.05 0.16
N ARG A 369 10.09 16.25 -0.39
CA ARG A 369 9.02 16.98 0.28
C ARG A 369 7.92 16.00 0.61
N LEU A 370 7.33 16.15 1.78
CA LEU A 370 6.18 15.38 2.22
C LEU A 370 5.02 16.34 2.45
N ILE A 371 3.91 16.10 1.77
CA ILE A 371 2.63 16.75 2.07
C ILE A 371 1.80 15.74 2.86
N VAL A 372 1.34 16.14 4.04
CA VAL A 372 0.40 15.39 4.87
C VAL A 372 -0.92 16.14 4.88
N ASN A 373 -1.98 15.49 4.45
CA ASN A 373 -3.34 16.02 4.42
C ASN A 373 -4.22 15.25 5.40
N LEU A 374 -4.55 15.92 6.51
CA LEU A 374 -5.40 15.44 7.60
C LEU A 374 -6.84 15.98 7.47
N THR A 375 -7.28 16.27 6.25
CA THR A 375 -8.62 16.84 6.07
C THR A 375 -9.65 15.72 6.10
N GLU A 376 -10.45 15.69 7.15
CA GLU A 376 -11.51 14.70 7.34
C GLU A 376 -12.85 15.35 7.74
N SER A 377 -13.93 14.58 7.65
CA SER A 377 -15.25 15.02 8.07
C SER A 377 -15.54 14.71 9.55
N THR A 378 -14.89 13.68 10.13
CA THR A 378 -15.23 13.15 11.45
C THR A 378 -14.48 13.76 12.66
N GLN A 379 -13.46 14.62 12.47
CA GLN A 379 -12.68 15.25 13.56
C GLN A 379 -12.18 14.25 14.62
N SER A 380 -11.69 13.12 14.13
CA SER A 380 -10.90 12.15 14.85
C SER A 380 -9.52 12.74 15.23
N THR A 381 -8.72 11.98 15.97
CA THR A 381 -7.43 12.45 16.49
C THR A 381 -6.31 11.87 15.65
N ASP A 382 -5.73 12.70 14.81
CA ASP A 382 -4.56 12.30 14.03
C ASP A 382 -3.26 12.50 14.82
N LYS A 383 -2.26 11.68 14.48
CA LYS A 383 -0.96 11.70 15.12
C LYS A 383 0.16 11.67 14.11
N ILE A 384 0.93 12.75 14.06
CA ILE A 384 2.23 12.75 13.38
C ILE A 384 3.31 12.50 14.44
N ASP A 385 3.95 11.34 14.40
CA ASP A 385 5.05 11.00 15.31
C ASP A 385 6.25 10.35 14.61
N ASN A 386 7.32 10.12 15.36
CA ASN A 386 8.56 9.51 14.86
C ASN A 386 9.12 10.10 13.56
N TRP A 387 9.11 11.43 13.43
CA TRP A 387 9.72 12.07 12.28
C TRP A 387 11.23 12.24 12.45
N SER A 388 11.98 12.20 11.36
CA SER A 388 13.42 12.50 11.36
C SER A 388 13.84 13.27 10.12
N ILE A 389 14.86 14.10 10.29
CA ILE A 389 15.46 14.92 9.23
C ILE A 389 16.89 14.42 9.00
N SER A 390 17.24 14.13 7.76
CA SER A 390 18.59 13.77 7.32
C SER A 390 19.31 14.99 6.71
N GLY A 391 20.57 15.19 7.09
CA GLY A 391 21.38 16.30 6.55
C GLY A 391 21.01 17.69 7.06
N SER A 392 21.34 18.72 6.27
CA SER A 392 21.00 20.13 6.51
C SER A 392 19.77 20.48 5.67
N LEU A 393 18.73 21.00 6.33
CA LEU A 393 17.54 21.56 5.70
C LEU A 393 17.56 23.08 5.80
N PHE A 394 17.34 23.75 4.67
CA PHE A 394 17.13 25.19 4.54
C PHE A 394 15.66 25.53 4.26
N ASN A 395 14.87 24.57 3.75
CA ASN A 395 13.43 24.71 3.49
C ASN A 395 12.58 23.68 4.26
N MET A 396 11.27 23.93 4.31
CA MET A 396 10.30 23.00 4.90
C MET A 396 10.25 21.71 4.09
N ALA A 397 10.62 20.60 4.72
CA ALA A 397 10.49 19.27 4.12
C ALA A 397 9.09 18.67 4.34
N MET A 398 8.34 19.11 5.36
CA MET A 398 6.98 18.66 5.63
C MET A 398 5.98 19.82 5.56
N GLU A 399 4.90 19.64 4.82
CA GLU A 399 3.72 20.51 4.78
C GLU A 399 2.52 19.73 5.34
N VAL A 400 1.87 20.27 6.37
CA VAL A 400 0.71 19.65 7.03
C VAL A 400 -0.52 20.51 6.78
N ARG A 401 -1.56 19.89 6.21
CA ARG A 401 -2.86 20.48 5.89
C ARG A 401 -3.94 19.79 6.71
N GLY A 402 -5.04 20.49 6.99
CA GLY A 402 -6.17 19.94 7.76
C GLY A 402 -5.95 19.89 9.28
N PHE A 403 -4.71 20.09 9.75
CA PHE A 403 -4.33 19.96 11.16
C PHE A 403 -5.22 20.76 12.11
N ASN A 404 -5.77 20.09 13.11
CA ASN A 404 -6.67 20.63 14.11
C ASN A 404 -6.01 20.60 15.49
N ILE A 405 -5.54 21.76 15.96
CA ILE A 405 -4.82 21.96 17.23
C ILE A 405 -5.56 21.45 18.48
N LYS A 406 -6.87 21.18 18.40
CA LYS A 406 -7.62 20.65 19.55
C LYS A 406 -7.67 19.12 19.62
N TYR A 407 -7.45 18.45 18.50
CA TYR A 407 -7.66 17.01 18.36
C TYR A 407 -6.39 16.30 17.93
N ASP A 408 -5.61 16.91 17.03
CA ASP A 408 -4.44 16.27 16.44
C ASP A 408 -3.19 16.50 17.28
N THR A 409 -2.21 15.63 17.07
CA THR A 409 -0.95 15.64 17.81
C THR A 409 0.24 15.59 16.85
N PHE A 410 1.30 16.31 17.20
CA PHE A 410 2.56 16.31 16.46
C PHE A 410 3.71 16.14 17.46
N ALA A 411 4.26 14.94 17.57
CA ALA A 411 5.27 14.65 18.59
C ALA A 411 6.64 15.22 18.19
N VAL A 412 7.22 16.16 18.95
CA VAL A 412 8.62 16.58 18.77
C VAL A 412 9.55 15.65 19.56
N GLY A 413 10.00 14.58 18.88
CA GLY A 413 10.63 13.34 19.40
C GLY A 413 11.93 13.47 20.22
N SER A 414 11.88 14.22 21.32
CA SER A 414 12.91 14.36 22.36
C SER A 414 12.51 15.32 23.49
N PHE A 415 11.33 15.93 23.45
CA PHE A 415 10.87 16.88 24.46
C PHE A 415 9.76 16.26 25.32
N ASP A 416 10.13 15.63 26.43
CA ASP A 416 9.20 15.10 27.44
C ASP A 416 8.75 16.20 28.41
N LEU A 417 7.52 16.72 28.30
CA LEU A 417 6.95 17.70 29.25
C LEU A 417 7.14 17.32 30.73
N ASN A 418 7.26 16.03 31.04
CA ASN A 418 7.32 15.48 32.38
C ASN A 418 8.71 15.06 32.85
N GLY A 419 9.77 15.28 32.04
CA GLY A 419 11.17 15.00 32.38
C GLY A 419 11.39 13.79 33.29
N THR A 420 11.47 12.58 32.75
CA THR A 420 11.81 11.32 33.47
C THR A 420 12.21 11.44 34.97
N THR A 421 11.21 11.16 35.82
CA THR A 421 11.25 10.65 37.22
C THR A 421 11.24 11.61 38.43
N SER A 422 10.07 11.62 39.09
CA SER A 422 9.82 11.42 40.54
C SER A 422 10.44 12.38 41.58
N TYR A 423 9.60 13.31 42.06
CA TYR A 423 9.86 14.06 43.29
C TYR A 423 9.48 13.22 44.53
N SER A 424 10.47 12.82 45.33
CA SER A 424 10.31 12.40 46.72
C SER A 424 10.98 13.45 47.61
N THR A 425 10.19 14.24 48.34
CA THR A 425 10.73 15.22 49.29
C THR A 425 11.23 14.53 50.55
N GLN A 426 12.54 14.40 50.72
CA GLN A 426 13.17 14.42 52.04
C GLN A 426 14.54 15.10 52.02
N GLY A 427 14.70 16.07 52.93
CA GLY A 427 15.95 16.29 53.67
C GLY A 427 17.02 17.14 52.98
N ALA A 428 17.43 18.19 53.68
CA ALA A 428 18.43 19.17 53.29
C ALA A 428 19.76 18.57 52.80
N GLY A 429 20.30 19.15 51.72
CA GLY A 429 21.71 19.11 51.37
C GLY A 429 22.11 18.13 50.28
N VAL A 430 21.76 18.42 49.01
CA VAL A 430 22.40 17.79 47.83
C VAL A 430 22.47 18.82 46.70
N ASN A 431 23.62 18.87 46.03
CA ASN A 431 23.89 19.59 44.80
C ASN A 431 22.94 19.05 43.72
N THR A 432 21.88 19.78 43.36
CA THR A 432 20.91 19.34 42.35
C THR A 432 21.49 19.63 40.96
N ALA A 433 21.78 18.57 40.21
CA ALA A 433 22.01 18.68 38.77
C ALA A 433 20.68 19.10 38.11
N TYR A 434 20.63 20.31 37.57
CA TYR A 434 19.46 20.88 36.89
C TYR A 434 19.38 20.46 35.40
N SER A 435 20.24 19.55 34.94
CA SER A 435 20.51 19.27 33.53
C SER A 435 19.41 18.56 32.72
N ASN A 436 18.19 18.38 33.26
CA ASN A 436 17.17 17.52 32.65
C ASN A 436 15.76 18.15 32.59
N TYR A 437 15.61 19.47 32.75
CA TYR A 437 14.28 20.11 32.71
C TYR A 437 13.95 20.64 31.31
N ASN A 438 12.73 20.36 30.86
CA ASN A 438 12.18 20.90 29.62
C ASN A 438 11.42 22.21 29.92
N PHE A 439 11.67 23.25 29.13
CA PHE A 439 11.14 24.60 29.38
C PHE A 439 10.31 25.10 28.20
N SER A 440 9.14 25.68 28.47
CA SER A 440 8.28 26.28 27.44
C SER A 440 8.01 27.76 27.69
N GLN A 441 8.03 28.58 26.63
CA GLN A 441 7.88 30.04 26.73
C GLN A 441 7.14 30.67 25.54
N ILE A 442 6.49 31.81 25.80
CA ILE A 442 5.82 32.64 24.81
C ILE A 442 6.57 33.96 24.63
N LEU A 443 6.73 34.39 23.38
CA LEU A 443 7.26 35.69 22.99
C LEU A 443 6.18 36.47 22.23
N THR A 444 5.50 37.39 22.93
CA THR A 444 4.39 38.20 22.35
C THR A 444 4.81 39.60 21.91
N SER A 445 6.02 40.03 22.30
CA SER A 445 6.61 41.31 21.89
C SER A 445 8.12 41.28 22.11
N THR A 446 8.83 42.15 21.40
CA THR A 446 10.26 42.40 21.59
C THR A 446 10.60 42.95 22.99
N ALA A 447 9.60 43.41 23.75
CA ALA A 447 9.76 43.93 25.12
C ALA A 447 9.53 42.88 26.23
N THR A 448 8.93 41.73 25.89
CA THR A 448 8.71 40.56 26.77
C THR A 448 9.77 39.47 26.60
N ALA A 449 10.82 39.75 25.83
CA ALA A 449 11.98 38.91 25.62
C ALA A 449 12.71 38.61 26.95
N TYR A 450 12.51 37.41 27.47
CA TYR A 450 13.10 36.82 28.67
C TYR A 450 12.92 37.57 30.02
N LEU A 451 12.62 36.79 31.06
CA LEU A 451 12.74 37.21 32.46
C LEU A 451 14.18 37.65 32.72
N GLN A 452 14.36 38.92 33.07
CA GLN A 452 15.67 39.52 33.36
C GLN A 452 16.70 38.54 33.94
N ARG A 453 17.87 38.51 33.29
CA ARG A 453 19.20 38.20 33.84
C ARG A 453 19.38 38.88 35.20
N ASN A 454 18.85 38.29 36.26
CA ASN A 454 19.12 38.68 37.64
C ASN A 454 19.61 37.45 38.37
N VAL A 455 20.93 37.38 38.45
CA VAL A 455 21.72 36.49 39.29
C VAL A 455 21.43 36.84 40.75
N ASP A 456 20.27 36.44 41.25
CA ASP A 456 20.00 36.34 42.68
C ASP A 456 20.26 34.87 43.06
N SER A 457 21.03 34.66 44.11
CA SER A 457 21.21 33.38 44.83
C SER A 457 19.94 32.54 45.12
N LYS A 458 18.74 33.09 44.86
CA LYS A 458 17.43 32.45 45.00
C LYS A 458 16.74 32.10 43.69
N ASN A 459 17.28 32.51 42.53
CA ASN A 459 16.75 32.18 41.21
C ASN A 459 17.92 31.67 40.33
N PRO A 460 18.09 30.34 40.18
CA PRO A 460 19.20 29.77 39.43
C PRO A 460 19.23 30.25 37.98
N ASN A 461 20.43 30.21 37.40
CA ASN A 461 20.70 30.62 36.03
C ASN A 461 19.81 29.85 35.04
N PRO A 462 18.99 30.53 34.22
CA PRO A 462 18.21 29.86 33.17
C PRO A 462 19.08 29.11 32.15
N ASP A 463 20.37 29.44 32.07
CA ASP A 463 21.42 28.73 31.31
C ASP A 463 21.80 27.35 31.90
N THR A 464 20.91 26.69 32.67
CA THR A 464 21.14 25.33 33.19
C THR A 464 19.95 24.40 32.88
N TYR A 465 18.99 24.86 32.08
CA TYR A 465 17.67 24.25 31.93
C TYR A 465 17.46 23.67 30.52
N GLY A 466 18.15 22.57 30.22
CA GLY A 466 17.78 21.58 29.19
C GLY A 466 17.14 22.08 27.88
N LYS A 467 16.19 21.30 27.34
CA LYS A 467 15.56 21.55 26.03
C LYS A 467 14.46 22.62 26.15
N GLY A 468 14.32 23.48 25.13
CA GLY A 468 13.35 24.60 25.11
C GLY A 468 12.30 24.54 23.98
N PHE A 469 11.04 24.87 24.27
CA PHE A 469 9.94 25.00 23.29
C PHE A 469 9.36 26.42 23.34
N PHE A 470 9.56 27.20 22.28
CA PHE A 470 9.25 28.63 22.23
C PHE A 470 8.16 28.93 21.21
N VAL A 471 7.16 29.72 21.58
CA VAL A 471 6.08 30.16 20.70
C VAL A 471 6.15 31.68 20.48
N ILE A 472 6.23 32.14 19.23
CA ILE A 472 6.15 33.57 18.88
C ILE A 472 4.73 33.88 18.39
N GLN A 473 4.04 34.80 19.06
CA GLN A 473 2.67 35.21 18.73
C GLN A 473 2.59 36.65 18.22
N GLY A 474 1.70 36.89 17.25
CA GLY A 474 1.42 38.24 16.73
C GLY A 474 2.50 38.83 15.82
N ALA A 475 3.53 38.05 15.49
CA ALA A 475 4.58 38.40 14.55
C ALA A 475 4.74 37.27 13.54
N SER A 476 5.34 37.55 12.38
CA SER A 476 5.53 36.55 11.34
C SER A 476 6.83 36.73 10.58
N ALA A 477 7.44 35.61 10.22
CA ALA A 477 8.57 35.56 9.31
C ALA A 477 8.09 35.85 7.88
N ALA A 478 8.95 36.47 7.08
CA ALA A 478 8.60 36.85 5.70
C ALA A 478 8.39 35.62 4.80
N ALA A 479 9.07 34.52 5.08
CA ALA A 479 8.99 33.25 4.36
C ALA A 479 9.36 32.10 5.31
N SER A 480 9.11 30.86 4.87
CA SER A 480 9.30 29.64 5.67
C SER A 480 10.74 29.16 5.75
N ASP A 481 11.67 29.77 5.01
CA ASP A 481 13.07 29.40 4.98
C ASP A 481 13.78 29.73 6.31
N SER A 482 14.90 29.03 6.58
CA SER A 482 15.63 29.19 7.83
C SER A 482 16.19 30.60 8.04
N SER A 483 16.48 31.36 6.98
CA SER A 483 17.02 32.73 7.10
C SER A 483 15.97 33.73 7.56
N SER A 484 14.77 33.65 6.96
CA SER A 484 13.62 34.49 7.35
C SER A 484 13.17 34.18 8.78
N ALA A 485 13.16 32.91 9.16
CA ALA A 485 12.79 32.47 10.51
C ALA A 485 13.82 32.92 11.55
N ALA A 486 15.11 32.69 11.31
CA ALA A 486 16.21 33.13 12.17
C ALA A 486 16.15 34.65 12.45
N ALA A 487 15.98 35.47 11.41
CA ALA A 487 15.86 36.92 11.55
C ALA A 487 14.67 37.36 12.42
N LEU A 488 13.54 36.64 12.36
CA LEU A 488 12.39 36.90 13.23
C LEU A 488 12.70 36.52 14.68
N ILE A 489 13.25 35.33 14.89
CA ILE A 489 13.55 34.78 16.22
C ILE A 489 14.53 35.70 16.96
N ASP A 490 15.61 36.13 16.27
CA ASP A 490 16.57 37.09 16.80
C ASP A 490 15.92 38.42 17.18
N ALA A 491 15.01 38.94 16.35
CA ALA A 491 14.30 40.19 16.62
C ALA A 491 13.39 40.11 17.86
N TYR A 492 12.81 38.94 18.13
CA TYR A 492 11.94 38.68 19.28
C TYR A 492 12.69 38.21 20.53
N GLY A 493 14.02 38.20 20.45
CA GLY A 493 14.90 38.27 21.59
C GLY A 493 14.99 36.96 22.35
N ASN A 494 15.62 35.97 21.73
CA ASN A 494 16.32 35.00 22.55
C ASN A 494 17.62 35.61 23.09
N ASN A 495 17.55 36.33 24.21
CA ASN A 495 18.74 36.64 25.01
C ASN A 495 19.15 35.45 25.90
N ALA A 496 18.78 34.21 25.53
CA ALA A 496 19.11 33.03 26.32
C ALA A 496 20.49 32.48 25.94
N SER A 497 21.25 32.09 26.97
CA SER A 497 22.29 31.07 26.90
C SER A 497 21.76 29.77 26.31
N TYR A 498 22.03 29.40 25.06
CA TYR A 498 21.78 28.02 24.62
C TYR A 498 22.97 27.13 24.98
N ASP A 499 22.70 25.95 25.52
CA ASP A 499 23.75 24.97 25.76
C ASP A 499 24.09 24.25 24.45
N LYS A 500 25.39 24.19 24.14
CA LYS A 500 25.91 23.55 22.94
C LYS A 500 25.39 22.12 22.83
N GLY A 501 24.68 21.83 21.74
CA GLY A 501 24.25 20.48 21.36
C GLY A 501 22.88 20.03 21.89
N ASP A 502 22.17 20.85 22.67
CA ASP A 502 20.76 20.61 23.02
C ASP A 502 19.82 21.03 21.89
N ASP A 503 18.70 20.31 21.77
CA ASP A 503 17.69 20.57 20.75
C ASP A 503 16.60 21.50 21.32
N HIS A 504 16.38 22.64 20.67
CA HIS A 504 15.30 23.58 20.97
C HIS A 504 14.30 23.63 19.81
N TYR A 505 13.06 24.02 20.09
CA TYR A 505 11.98 24.13 19.11
C TYR A 505 11.35 25.52 19.13
N PHE A 506 11.12 26.08 17.94
CA PHE A 506 10.44 27.35 17.74
C PHE A 506 9.18 27.14 16.89
N LEU A 507 8.05 27.62 17.40
CA LEU A 507 6.78 27.69 16.69
C LEU A 507 6.47 29.15 16.40
N ILE A 508 6.44 29.52 15.12
CA ILE A 508 6.29 30.91 14.67
C ILE A 508 5.24 31.01 13.57
N ASN A 509 4.63 32.18 13.38
CA ASN A 509 3.87 32.39 12.15
C ASN A 509 4.78 32.60 10.95
N VAL A 510 4.35 32.13 9.80
CA VAL A 510 5.01 32.32 8.51
C VAL A 510 4.02 32.95 7.53
N GLY A 511 4.41 34.08 6.94
CA GLY A 511 3.56 34.82 6.02
C GLY A 511 2.20 35.23 6.63
N ALA A 512 1.17 35.19 5.78
CA ALA A 512 -0.14 35.74 6.12
C ALA A 512 -1.07 34.74 6.82
N SER A 513 -0.87 33.43 6.66
CA SER A 513 -1.86 32.42 7.05
C SER A 513 -1.31 31.21 7.79
N ASP A 514 0.00 31.02 7.84
CA ASP A 514 0.58 29.72 8.18
C ASP A 514 1.46 29.80 9.44
N MET A 515 1.77 28.62 9.98
CA MET A 515 2.60 28.44 11.16
C MET A 515 3.72 27.46 10.83
N GLY A 516 4.95 27.77 11.23
CA GLY A 516 6.13 26.93 10.99
C GLY A 516 6.74 26.46 12.30
N LEU A 517 7.10 25.18 12.34
CA LEU A 517 7.90 24.56 13.39
C LEU A 517 9.36 24.44 12.93
N TYR A 518 10.28 24.88 13.78
CA TYR A 518 11.72 24.87 13.52
C TYR A 518 12.46 24.22 14.68
N LYS A 519 13.49 23.44 14.36
CA LYS A 519 14.42 22.83 15.32
C LYS A 519 15.73 23.60 15.30
N PHE A 520 16.15 24.09 16.45
CA PHE A 520 17.40 24.82 16.64
C PHE A 520 18.40 23.97 17.44
N LYS A 521 19.67 24.01 17.05
CA LYS A 521 20.77 23.36 17.78
C LYS A 521 22.04 24.20 17.66
N ASP A 522 22.47 24.81 18.76
CA ASP A 522 23.72 25.59 18.81
C ASP A 522 24.92 24.68 18.51
N ASP A 523 25.61 24.96 17.40
CA ASP A 523 26.78 24.21 16.94
C ASP A 523 28.09 24.94 17.21
N SER A 524 28.01 26.25 17.45
CA SER A 524 29.10 27.12 17.84
C SER A 524 29.28 27.01 19.36
N GLY A 525 29.75 28.02 20.08
CA GLY A 525 29.93 27.89 21.53
C GLY A 525 29.44 29.13 22.21
N ALA A 526 28.37 29.02 22.99
CA ALA A 526 27.80 30.10 23.80
C ALA A 526 27.77 31.45 23.06
N ASP A 527 27.25 31.43 21.84
CA ASP A 527 26.76 32.64 21.20
C ASP A 527 25.24 32.74 21.41
N ASN A 528 24.71 33.96 21.36
CA ASN A 528 23.33 34.25 21.76
C ASN A 528 22.41 34.46 20.56
N ASN A 529 22.85 34.19 19.32
CA ASN A 529 22.08 34.47 18.12
C ASN A 529 21.57 33.18 17.50
N VAL A 530 20.32 33.18 17.04
CA VAL A 530 19.79 32.10 16.22
C VAL A 530 20.16 32.40 14.77
N VAL A 531 21.16 31.68 14.25
CA VAL A 531 21.58 31.83 12.85
C VAL A 531 20.96 30.75 11.95
N ALA A 532 20.84 31.06 10.66
CA ALA A 532 20.07 30.27 9.69
C ALA A 532 20.63 28.86 9.43
N ASP A 533 21.93 28.65 9.66
CA ASP A 533 22.63 27.37 9.54
C ASP A 533 22.44 26.45 10.76
N GLU A 534 22.07 27.01 11.91
CA GLU A 534 21.76 26.29 13.15
C GLU A 534 20.24 25.99 13.29
N LEU A 535 19.42 26.56 12.42
CA LEU A 535 17.97 26.45 12.44
C LEU A 535 17.47 25.54 11.30
N LYS A 536 16.95 24.37 11.65
CA LYS A 536 16.36 23.41 10.71
C LYS A 536 14.84 23.57 10.65
N PRO A 537 14.26 23.90 9.49
CA PRO A 537 12.81 23.88 9.32
C PRO A 537 12.27 22.45 9.43
N VAL A 538 11.15 22.25 10.14
CA VAL A 538 10.56 20.92 10.42
C VAL A 538 9.26 20.74 9.65
N ALA A 539 8.19 21.42 10.06
CA ALA A 539 6.84 21.22 9.52
C ALA A 539 6.06 22.53 9.40
N LEU A 540 5.40 22.73 8.24
CA LEU A 540 4.62 23.92 7.91
C LEU A 540 3.14 23.55 8.06
N PHE A 541 2.45 24.18 9.00
CA PHE A 541 1.04 23.98 9.23
C PHE A 541 0.25 25.05 8.47
N VAL A 542 -0.44 24.61 7.43
CA VAL A 542 -1.14 25.49 6.49
C VAL A 542 -2.45 25.98 7.10
N GLY A 543 -2.69 27.30 7.05
CA GLY A 543 -3.95 27.89 7.51
C GLY A 543 -4.10 28.02 9.02
N LEU A 544 -3.03 27.82 9.80
CA LEU A 544 -3.00 28.02 11.25
C LEU A 544 -2.13 29.21 11.63
N ARG A 545 -2.55 29.99 12.63
CA ARG A 545 -1.75 31.05 13.24
C ARG A 545 -1.62 30.86 14.74
N THR A 546 -0.46 31.20 15.28
CA THR A 546 -0.15 31.01 16.71
C THR A 546 -1.04 31.84 17.62
N GLU A 547 -1.53 33.00 17.18
CA GLU A 547 -2.46 33.85 17.95
C GLU A 547 -3.91 33.33 18.03
N ASP A 548 -4.29 32.34 17.22
CA ASP A 548 -5.66 31.81 17.22
C ASP A 548 -5.89 30.79 18.34
N PHE A 549 -4.83 30.37 19.03
CA PHE A 549 -4.86 29.31 20.04
C PHE A 549 -4.25 29.77 21.36
N THR A 550 -4.66 29.13 22.45
CA THR A 550 -3.98 29.34 23.72
C THR A 550 -2.62 28.64 23.68
N THR A 551 -1.68 29.14 24.46
CA THR A 551 -0.36 28.53 24.56
C THR A 551 -0.43 27.09 25.07
N GLN A 552 -1.35 26.81 26.00
CA GLN A 552 -1.51 25.47 26.52
C GLN A 552 -1.97 24.50 25.42
N ASP A 553 -2.86 24.95 24.52
CA ASP A 553 -3.29 24.14 23.38
C ASP A 553 -2.10 23.79 22.49
N LEU A 554 -1.31 24.80 22.09
CA LEU A 554 -0.12 24.60 21.26
C LEU A 554 0.91 23.68 21.92
N ILE A 555 1.22 23.89 23.21
CA ILE A 555 2.18 23.05 23.93
C ILE A 555 1.70 21.60 24.03
N ASN A 556 0.41 21.37 24.30
CA ASN A 556 -0.12 20.02 24.47
C ASN A 556 -0.02 19.21 23.18
N VAL A 557 -0.25 19.85 22.04
CA VAL A 557 -0.19 19.23 20.71
C VAL A 557 1.23 18.82 20.33
N PHE A 558 2.20 19.69 20.59
CA PHE A 558 3.54 19.55 20.00
C PHE A 558 4.54 18.76 20.86
N VAL A 559 4.19 18.40 22.09
CA VAL A 559 5.17 18.00 23.10
C VAL A 559 4.90 16.61 23.72
N TYR A 560 4.00 15.84 23.11
CA TYR A 560 3.62 14.52 23.64
C TYR A 560 4.64 13.42 23.32
#